data_AF-A0A9P7ZS78-F1
#
_entry.id   AF-A0A9P7ZS78-F1
#
_cell.length_a   1.000
_cell.length_b   1.000
_cell.length_c   1.000
_cell.angle_alpha   90.00
_cell.angle_beta   90.00
_cell.angle_gamma   90.00
#
_symmetry.space_group_name_H-M   'P 1'
#
loop_
_entity.id
_entity.type
_entity.pdbx_description
1 polymer ?
#
loop_
_entity_poly.entity_id
_entity_poly.type
_entity_poly.pdbx_seq_one_letter_code
_entity_poly.pdbx_strand_id
1 'polypeptide(L)'
;MENYLASLRSLDLGLGRDWTERIFTRPYGLTAVAATVGCLSTYLYIRPALSFTQPLPSSLPAKRYGSRHRKAVEVAAEAEEDEEGPYPEDIFPGGRSVDTPYGTIQVYEWGPENGEQVLLMHGIGTPCVALGNMANRFVDCGCRVMLFDFFGRGYSDTPSDIPFDIRLYTSQILCVLASSPIPWYSFHILGYSLGGAIAAAFAAYFPHRLLSVTLVCPGGLIRPSHISLRSRLLYTKGVLPEGWVKWLIRRRLRPSPGPSADVPVDDTADVSVDFDQVVLSKDTSSLRVGDTMRRQLVSNPGLVDAYISTIRNAPIYGQHDDLWRRLSARLAERRVSREPPPGLPLGRVCLILAENDPVVVKDEWIQDSRHILGEFGVEIHVLPGGHEIAISRGEAVADIAMRSWEEDL
;
A
#
# COMPACT_ATOMS: atom_id res chain seq x y z
N MET A 1 -27.58 39.06 21.83
CA MET A 1 -28.58 38.96 22.92
C MET A 1 -29.86 39.72 22.57
N GLU A 2 -29.76 40.94 22.01
CA GLU A 2 -30.92 41.73 21.56
C GLU A 2 -31.77 41.06 20.46
N ASN A 3 -31.15 40.39 19.48
CA ASN A 3 -31.89 39.69 18.41
C ASN A 3 -32.69 38.46 18.89
N TYR A 4 -32.31 37.84 20.02
CA TYR A 4 -33.02 36.67 20.57
C TYR A 4 -34.27 37.11 21.37
N LEU A 5 -34.19 38.27 22.02
CA LEU A 5 -35.29 38.87 22.78
C LEU A 5 -36.39 39.44 21.85
N ALA A 6 -36.04 39.86 20.63
CA ALA A 6 -37.00 40.31 19.64
C ALA A 6 -37.90 39.17 19.12
N SER A 7 -37.36 37.95 18.97
CA SER A 7 -38.11 36.78 18.48
C SER A 7 -39.07 36.18 19.51
N LEU A 8 -38.83 36.41 20.81
CA LEU A 8 -39.72 35.94 21.88
C LEU A 8 -40.90 36.89 22.13
N ARG A 9 -40.83 38.13 21.63
CA ARG A 9 -41.91 39.13 21.77
C ARG A 9 -43.05 38.96 20.75
N SER A 10 -42.85 38.16 19.70
CA SER A 10 -43.85 37.91 18.65
C SER A 10 -44.72 36.66 18.88
N LEU A 11 -44.39 35.84 19.88
CA LEU A 11 -45.22 34.72 20.34
C LEU A 11 -46.25 35.24 21.35
N ASP A 12 -47.42 35.66 20.86
CA ASP A 12 -48.53 36.10 21.70
C ASP A 12 -49.20 34.89 22.39
N LEU A 13 -48.64 34.49 23.53
CA LEU A 13 -49.13 33.40 24.37
C LEU A 13 -50.27 33.83 25.31
N GLY A 14 -50.91 34.98 25.08
CA GLY A 14 -52.05 35.45 25.87
C GLY A 14 -51.72 35.79 27.33
N LEU A 15 -50.44 35.87 27.68
CA LEU A 15 -49.93 36.31 28.96
C LEU A 15 -49.35 37.70 28.75
N GLY A 16 -50.01 38.73 29.30
CA GLY A 16 -49.70 40.15 29.06
C GLY A 16 -48.22 40.52 29.25
N ARG A 17 -47.83 41.74 28.85
CA ARG A 17 -46.43 42.23 28.73
C ARG A 17 -45.51 42.13 29.97
N ASP A 18 -45.95 41.55 31.09
CA ASP A 18 -45.35 41.63 32.43
C ASP A 18 -44.75 40.31 32.97
N TRP A 19 -44.83 39.20 32.24
CA TRP A 19 -44.41 37.88 32.77
C TRP A 19 -42.90 37.63 32.71
N THR A 20 -42.22 38.22 31.72
CA THR A 20 -40.76 38.12 31.60
C THR A 20 -40.05 38.86 32.72
N GLU A 21 -40.53 40.03 33.15
CA GLU A 21 -39.95 40.75 34.30
C GLU A 21 -40.13 39.99 35.63
N ARG A 22 -41.25 39.26 35.81
CA ARG A 22 -41.53 38.53 37.07
C ARG A 22 -40.66 37.30 37.31
N ILE A 23 -40.18 36.64 36.26
CA ILE A 23 -39.31 35.47 36.37
C ILE A 23 -37.86 35.88 36.72
N PHE A 24 -37.38 37.02 36.21
CA PHE A 24 -36.01 37.49 36.41
C PHE A 24 -35.80 38.37 37.66
N THR A 25 -36.87 38.83 38.32
CA THR A 25 -36.79 39.70 39.51
C THR A 25 -36.92 38.96 40.84
N ARG A 26 -37.34 37.69 40.86
CA ARG A 26 -37.46 36.89 42.09
C ARG A 26 -36.25 35.96 42.27
N PRO A 27 -35.68 35.85 43.49
CA PRO A 27 -34.47 35.04 43.73
C PRO A 27 -34.66 33.56 43.39
N TYR A 28 -35.90 33.06 43.39
CA TYR A 28 -36.25 31.68 43.05
C TYR A 28 -36.39 31.41 41.54
N GLY A 29 -36.57 32.45 40.71
CA GLY A 29 -36.74 32.29 39.26
C GLY A 29 -35.40 32.05 38.55
N LEU A 30 -34.36 32.78 38.95
CA LEU A 30 -32.99 32.60 38.46
C LEU A 30 -32.41 31.22 38.84
N THR A 31 -32.70 30.73 40.05
CA THR A 31 -32.25 29.41 40.50
C THR A 31 -32.98 28.28 39.78
N ALA A 32 -34.29 28.42 39.51
CA ALA A 32 -35.04 27.44 38.73
C ALA A 32 -34.56 27.37 37.27
N VAL A 33 -34.27 28.52 36.64
CA VAL A 33 -33.70 28.55 35.28
C VAL A 33 -32.31 27.95 35.26
N ALA A 34 -31.44 28.30 36.20
CA ALA A 34 -30.09 27.74 36.30
C ALA A 34 -30.10 26.23 36.55
N ALA A 35 -31.00 25.73 37.41
CA ALA A 35 -31.17 24.30 37.65
C ALA A 35 -31.68 23.57 36.40
N THR A 36 -32.64 24.15 35.67
CA THR A 36 -33.16 23.55 34.44
C THR A 36 -32.10 23.48 33.35
N VAL A 37 -31.34 24.57 33.15
CA VAL A 37 -30.21 24.60 32.21
C VAL A 37 -29.12 23.62 32.64
N GLY A 38 -28.82 23.54 33.94
CA GLY A 38 -27.86 22.58 34.49
C GLY A 38 -28.29 21.13 34.26
N CYS A 39 -29.54 20.77 34.56
CA CYS A 39 -30.08 19.43 34.34
C CYS A 39 -30.13 19.07 32.85
N LEU A 40 -30.56 20.00 31.98
CA LEU A 40 -30.58 19.79 30.54
C LEU A 40 -29.15 19.63 29.98
N SER A 41 -28.20 20.44 30.45
CA SER A 41 -26.79 20.34 30.03
C SER A 41 -26.16 19.02 30.47
N THR A 42 -26.39 18.62 31.72
CA THR A 42 -25.95 17.31 32.23
C THR A 42 -26.59 16.17 31.46
N TYR A 43 -27.90 16.24 31.19
CA TYR A 43 -28.61 15.24 30.38
C TYR A 43 -28.03 15.16 28.97
N LEU A 44 -27.81 16.28 28.27
CA LEU A 44 -27.20 16.30 26.94
C LEU A 44 -25.77 15.77 26.95
N TYR A 45 -25.02 15.97 28.04
CA TYR A 45 -23.67 15.45 28.20
C TYR A 45 -23.63 13.93 28.43
N ILE A 46 -24.57 13.38 29.22
CA ILE A 46 -24.62 11.93 29.52
C ILE A 46 -25.47 11.12 28.53
N ARG A 47 -26.34 11.76 27.75
CA ARG A 47 -27.23 11.12 26.76
C ARG A 47 -26.48 10.20 25.78
N PRO A 48 -25.28 10.54 25.26
CA PRO A 48 -24.52 9.63 24.42
C PRO A 48 -24.09 8.35 25.14
N ALA A 49 -23.80 8.42 26.44
CA ALA A 49 -23.43 7.25 27.26
C ALA A 49 -24.65 6.40 27.66
N LEU A 50 -25.84 6.99 27.68
CA LEU A 50 -27.11 6.31 27.94
C LEU A 50 -27.75 5.70 26.68
N SER A 51 -27.26 6.08 25.50
CA SER A 51 -27.73 5.58 24.20
C SER A 51 -26.91 4.36 23.81
N PHE A 52 -27.42 3.15 24.09
CA PHE A 52 -26.74 1.87 23.78
C PHE A 52 -26.60 1.56 22.28
N THR A 53 -27.07 2.45 21.42
CA THR A 53 -26.88 2.39 19.97
C THR A 53 -26.18 3.67 19.52
N GLN A 54 -24.85 3.68 19.54
CA GLN A 54 -24.16 4.53 18.58
C GLN A 54 -24.44 3.89 17.22
N PRO A 55 -25.18 4.54 16.29
CA PRO A 55 -25.18 4.07 14.91
C PRO A 55 -23.72 4.01 14.47
N LEU A 56 -23.32 2.91 13.82
CA LEU A 56 -22.02 2.83 13.17
C LEU A 56 -21.84 4.14 12.39
N PRO A 57 -20.74 4.88 12.57
CA PRO A 57 -20.54 6.13 11.86
C PRO A 57 -20.74 5.83 10.37
N SER A 58 -21.74 6.47 9.75
CA SER A 58 -22.16 6.22 8.36
C SER A 58 -21.05 6.51 7.35
N SER A 59 -19.98 7.12 7.82
CA SER A 59 -18.60 6.99 7.37
C SER A 59 -17.81 7.84 8.35
N LEU A 60 -16.68 7.35 8.86
CA LEU A 60 -15.66 8.32 9.27
C LEU A 60 -15.39 9.17 8.01
N PRO A 61 -15.24 10.50 8.10
CA PRO A 61 -14.74 11.29 6.98
C PRO A 61 -13.26 10.93 6.78
N ALA A 62 -13.00 9.70 6.34
CA ALA A 62 -11.75 9.28 5.79
C ALA A 62 -11.58 10.15 4.55
N LYS A 63 -10.55 10.99 4.54
CA LYS A 63 -10.15 11.65 3.29
C LYS A 63 -9.68 10.53 2.35
N ARG A 64 -10.60 10.02 1.54
CA ARG A 64 -10.29 9.09 0.47
C ARG A 64 -9.95 9.92 -0.75
N TYR A 65 -8.73 9.77 -1.23
CA TYR A 65 -8.36 10.32 -2.53
C TYR A 65 -8.55 9.22 -3.55
N GLY A 66 -9.63 9.30 -4.32
CA GLY A 66 -9.76 8.52 -5.55
C GLY A 66 -8.82 9.06 -6.62
N SER A 67 -8.47 8.22 -7.60
CA SER A 67 -7.77 8.71 -8.79
C SER A 67 -8.64 9.77 -9.47
N ARG A 68 -8.03 10.84 -10.01
CA ARG A 68 -8.78 11.90 -10.71
C ARG A 68 -9.58 11.32 -11.88
N HIS A 69 -8.97 10.37 -12.59
CA HIS A 69 -9.61 9.66 -13.69
C HIS A 69 -10.88 8.92 -13.25
N ARG A 70 -10.89 8.25 -12.09
CA ARG A 70 -12.11 7.58 -11.60
C ARG A 70 -13.22 8.57 -11.23
N LYS A 71 -12.88 9.71 -10.62
CA LYS A 71 -13.84 10.80 -10.40
C LYS A 71 -14.35 11.37 -11.73
N ALA A 72 -13.50 11.43 -12.75
CA ALA A 72 -13.90 11.83 -14.08
C ALA A 72 -14.85 10.79 -14.69
N VAL A 73 -14.55 9.48 -14.64
CA VAL A 73 -15.41 8.40 -15.18
C VAL A 73 -16.77 8.33 -14.46
N GLU A 74 -16.84 8.53 -13.15
CA GLU A 74 -18.12 8.61 -12.42
C GLU A 74 -18.95 9.87 -12.78
N VAL A 75 -18.30 10.92 -13.29
CA VAL A 75 -18.92 12.21 -13.66
C VAL A 75 -19.10 12.36 -15.18
N ALA A 76 -18.39 11.58 -15.98
CA ALA A 76 -18.31 11.69 -17.44
C ALA A 76 -19.40 10.85 -18.11
N ALA A 77 -20.62 11.35 -18.02
CA ALA A 77 -21.52 11.33 -19.18
C ALA A 77 -21.21 12.50 -20.15
N GLU A 78 -20.35 13.48 -19.80
CA GLU A 78 -20.24 14.75 -20.54
C GLU A 78 -18.86 15.48 -20.51
N ALA A 79 -17.69 14.82 -20.36
CA ALA A 79 -16.40 15.56 -20.36
C ALA A 79 -15.28 14.94 -21.21
N GLU A 80 -14.48 15.83 -21.79
CA GLU A 80 -13.50 15.71 -22.88
C GLU A 80 -12.35 14.69 -22.68
N GLU A 81 -11.85 14.16 -23.81
CA GLU A 81 -10.90 13.04 -23.99
C GLU A 81 -9.45 13.24 -23.50
N ASP A 82 -9.14 14.22 -22.63
CA ASP A 82 -7.74 14.60 -22.33
C ASP A 82 -7.24 14.32 -20.88
N GLU A 83 -7.97 13.58 -20.04
CA GLU A 83 -7.44 13.07 -18.75
C GLU A 83 -6.94 11.63 -18.87
N GLU A 84 -5.84 11.41 -19.59
CA GLU A 84 -5.17 10.11 -19.66
C GLU A 84 -4.73 9.65 -18.24
N GLY A 85 -5.27 8.52 -17.77
CA GLY A 85 -4.90 7.94 -16.48
C GLY A 85 -3.42 7.49 -16.40
N PRO A 86 -2.96 6.93 -15.26
CA PRO A 86 -1.57 6.53 -15.08
C PRO A 86 -1.03 5.61 -16.19
N TYR A 87 -1.87 4.73 -16.74
CA TYR A 87 -1.57 3.80 -17.85
C TYR A 87 -2.90 3.30 -18.47
N PRO A 88 -2.94 2.71 -19.69
CA PRO A 88 -4.19 2.20 -20.27
C PRO A 88 -4.89 1.16 -19.38
N GLU A 89 -6.18 1.31 -19.10
CA GLU A 89 -6.89 0.41 -18.18
C GLU A 89 -7.03 -1.03 -18.71
N ASP A 90 -7.03 -1.20 -20.04
CA ASP A 90 -7.13 -2.47 -20.75
C ASP A 90 -5.76 -3.11 -21.06
N ILE A 91 -4.67 -2.61 -20.44
CA ILE A 91 -3.30 -3.08 -20.68
C ILE A 91 -3.10 -4.58 -20.43
N PHE A 92 -3.86 -5.18 -19.50
CA PHE A 92 -3.89 -6.62 -19.28
C PHE A 92 -5.32 -7.16 -19.23
N PRO A 93 -5.53 -8.43 -19.59
CA PRO A 93 -6.84 -9.06 -19.48
C PRO A 93 -7.32 -9.19 -18.03
N GLY A 94 -8.64 -9.32 -17.86
CA GLY A 94 -9.26 -9.56 -16.54
C GLY A 94 -9.13 -8.39 -15.56
N GLY A 95 -8.87 -7.18 -16.07
CA GLY A 95 -8.87 -5.93 -15.32
C GLY A 95 -10.22 -5.69 -14.63
N ARG A 96 -10.19 -5.33 -13.35
CA ARG A 96 -11.37 -5.02 -12.54
C ARG A 96 -11.05 -4.09 -11.39
N SER A 97 -12.05 -3.30 -11.00
CA SER A 97 -12.05 -2.49 -9.79
C SER A 97 -12.74 -3.25 -8.65
N VAL A 98 -12.05 -3.45 -7.53
CA VAL A 98 -12.53 -4.22 -6.38
C VAL A 98 -12.88 -3.26 -5.25
N ASP A 99 -14.16 -3.13 -4.94
CA ASP A 99 -14.62 -2.33 -3.81
C ASP A 99 -14.22 -2.96 -2.46
N THR A 100 -13.64 -2.15 -1.58
CA THR A 100 -13.26 -2.56 -0.23
C THR A 100 -13.63 -1.49 0.80
N PRO A 101 -13.60 -1.83 2.11
CA PRO A 101 -13.74 -0.83 3.17
C PRO A 101 -12.72 0.31 3.11
N TYR A 102 -11.60 0.14 2.39
CA TYR A 102 -10.51 1.11 2.26
C TYR A 102 -10.58 1.95 0.97
N GLY A 103 -11.57 1.71 0.10
CA GLY A 103 -11.63 2.24 -1.26
C GLY A 103 -11.48 1.12 -2.29
N THR A 104 -11.32 1.45 -3.57
CA THR A 104 -11.11 0.44 -4.60
C THR A 104 -9.67 0.04 -4.79
N ILE A 105 -9.50 -1.21 -5.21
CA ILE A 105 -8.23 -1.76 -5.67
C ILE A 105 -8.36 -2.10 -7.16
N GLN A 106 -7.41 -1.63 -7.98
CA GLN A 106 -7.30 -2.08 -9.36
C GLN A 106 -6.56 -3.43 -9.40
N VAL A 107 -7.18 -4.43 -10.03
CA VAL A 107 -6.67 -5.81 -10.12
C VAL A 107 -6.72 -6.29 -11.56
N TYR A 108 -5.69 -7.01 -11.98
CA TYR A 108 -5.63 -7.74 -13.24
C TYR A 108 -5.38 -9.22 -12.96
N GLU A 109 -6.08 -10.10 -13.68
CA GLU A 109 -5.96 -11.55 -13.50
C GLU A 109 -6.22 -12.29 -14.80
N TRP A 110 -5.26 -13.08 -15.27
CA TRP A 110 -5.39 -13.83 -16.52
C TRP A 110 -4.48 -15.05 -16.56
N GLY A 111 -4.56 -15.81 -17.66
CA GLY A 111 -3.94 -17.12 -17.83
C GLY A 111 -4.93 -18.28 -17.64
N PRO A 112 -4.49 -19.53 -17.84
CA PRO A 112 -5.35 -20.71 -17.77
C PRO A 112 -6.06 -20.84 -16.42
N GLU A 113 -7.34 -21.23 -16.39
CA GLU A 113 -8.10 -21.39 -15.13
C GLU A 113 -7.51 -22.47 -14.21
N ASN A 114 -6.85 -23.47 -14.77
CA ASN A 114 -6.18 -24.57 -14.07
C ASN A 114 -4.66 -24.37 -13.92
N GLY A 115 -4.13 -23.20 -14.31
CA GLY A 115 -2.72 -22.89 -14.18
C GLY A 115 -2.30 -22.68 -12.72
N GLU A 116 -1.03 -22.93 -12.42
CA GLU A 116 -0.48 -22.59 -11.10
C GLU A 116 -0.61 -21.10 -10.83
N GLN A 117 -1.10 -20.76 -9.63
CA GLN A 117 -1.49 -19.41 -9.28
C GLN A 117 -0.28 -18.59 -8.80
N VAL A 118 -0.06 -17.42 -9.38
CA VAL A 118 1.07 -16.53 -9.07
C VAL A 118 0.56 -15.13 -8.76
N LEU A 119 0.81 -14.65 -7.54
CA LEU A 119 0.50 -13.29 -7.10
C LEU A 119 1.76 -12.42 -7.21
N LEU A 120 1.71 -11.37 -8.03
CA LEU A 120 2.80 -10.43 -8.25
C LEU A 120 2.56 -9.11 -7.52
N MET A 121 3.59 -8.61 -6.84
CA MET A 121 3.54 -7.38 -6.06
C MET A 121 4.68 -6.43 -6.43
N HIS A 122 4.30 -5.20 -6.80
CA HIS A 122 5.21 -4.18 -7.33
C HIS A 122 5.97 -3.40 -6.25
N GLY A 123 6.83 -2.47 -6.69
CA GLY A 123 7.66 -1.62 -5.83
C GLY A 123 6.90 -0.41 -5.25
N ILE A 124 7.58 0.43 -4.48
CA ILE A 124 6.93 1.57 -3.82
C ILE A 124 6.47 2.68 -4.77
N GLY A 125 7.29 3.01 -5.77
CA GLY A 125 7.05 4.12 -6.72
C GLY A 125 6.34 3.71 -8.01
N THR A 126 6.37 2.42 -8.35
CA THR A 126 5.76 1.90 -9.57
C THR A 126 4.33 1.41 -9.34
N PRO A 127 3.45 1.41 -10.36
CA PRO A 127 2.21 0.64 -10.35
C PRO A 127 2.42 -0.81 -10.80
N CYS A 128 1.39 -1.63 -10.71
CA CYS A 128 1.44 -3.07 -10.98
C CYS A 128 1.87 -3.43 -12.41
N VAL A 129 1.59 -2.55 -13.38
CA VAL A 129 2.02 -2.68 -14.78
C VAL A 129 3.54 -2.74 -14.95
N ALA A 130 4.31 -2.30 -13.94
CA ALA A 130 5.75 -2.47 -13.92
C ALA A 130 6.23 -3.93 -14.00
N LEU A 131 5.38 -4.87 -13.59
CA LEU A 131 5.70 -6.30 -13.63
C LEU A 131 5.08 -7.01 -14.84
N GLY A 132 4.57 -6.27 -15.84
CA GLY A 132 3.87 -6.83 -17.01
C GLY A 132 4.66 -7.88 -17.79
N ASN A 133 5.92 -7.60 -18.13
CA ASN A 133 6.77 -8.56 -18.83
C ASN A 133 6.97 -9.87 -18.02
N MET A 134 7.12 -9.75 -16.69
CA MET A 134 7.22 -10.90 -15.81
C MET A 134 5.90 -11.69 -15.75
N ALA A 135 4.77 -10.98 -15.66
CA ALA A 135 3.44 -11.57 -15.66
C ALA A 135 3.15 -12.36 -16.94
N ASN A 136 3.43 -11.77 -18.10
CA ASN A 136 3.25 -12.45 -19.39
C ASN A 136 4.13 -13.69 -19.49
N ARG A 137 5.38 -13.64 -19.00
CA ARG A 137 6.25 -14.81 -18.97
C ARG A 137 5.67 -15.99 -18.18
N PHE A 138 5.08 -15.73 -17.01
CA PHE A 138 4.41 -16.77 -16.24
C PHE A 138 3.20 -17.35 -16.99
N VAL A 139 2.41 -16.49 -17.65
CA VAL A 139 1.25 -16.92 -18.44
C VAL A 139 1.65 -17.77 -19.66
N ASP A 140 2.73 -17.39 -20.36
CA ASP A 140 3.31 -18.16 -21.46
C ASP A 140 3.77 -19.56 -21.00
N CYS A 141 4.14 -19.70 -19.73
CA CYS A 141 4.49 -20.96 -19.09
C CYS A 141 3.29 -21.69 -18.46
N GLY A 142 2.06 -21.24 -18.73
CA GLY A 142 0.83 -21.90 -18.30
C GLY A 142 0.37 -21.56 -16.89
N CYS A 143 0.99 -20.57 -16.23
CA CYS A 143 0.54 -20.08 -14.93
C CYS A 143 -0.68 -19.16 -15.07
N ARG A 144 -1.45 -19.06 -13.98
CA ARG A 144 -2.46 -18.02 -13.81
C ARG A 144 -1.89 -16.90 -12.94
N VAL A 145 -1.88 -15.69 -13.46
CA VAL A 145 -1.23 -14.55 -12.81
C VAL A 145 -2.27 -13.57 -12.30
N MET A 146 -2.00 -12.99 -11.13
CA MET A 146 -2.72 -11.87 -10.57
C MET A 146 -1.75 -10.77 -10.16
N LEU A 147 -2.06 -9.54 -10.53
CA LEU A 147 -1.33 -8.35 -10.10
C LEU A 147 -2.31 -7.24 -9.78
N PHE A 148 -1.93 -6.34 -8.89
CA PHE A 148 -2.81 -5.29 -8.39
C PHE A 148 -2.02 -4.06 -8.00
N ASP A 149 -2.64 -2.89 -8.14
CA ASP A 149 -2.05 -1.66 -7.67
C ASP A 149 -2.17 -1.56 -6.14
N PHE A 150 -1.06 -1.34 -5.45
CA PHE A 150 -1.06 -0.96 -4.04
C PHE A 150 -1.89 0.31 -3.84
N PHE A 151 -2.53 0.43 -2.68
CA PHE A 151 -3.28 1.63 -2.34
C PHE A 151 -2.44 2.90 -2.56
N GLY A 152 -3.04 3.93 -3.15
CA GLY A 152 -2.37 5.16 -3.56
C GLY A 152 -1.34 5.01 -4.67
N ARG A 153 -1.32 3.88 -5.39
CA ARG A 153 -0.60 3.72 -6.66
C ARG A 153 -1.56 3.42 -7.79
N GLY A 154 -1.14 3.77 -9.00
CA GLY A 154 -1.91 3.59 -10.23
C GLY A 154 -3.37 4.01 -10.05
N TYR A 155 -4.30 3.09 -10.30
CA TYR A 155 -5.74 3.31 -10.21
C TYR A 155 -6.36 3.00 -8.83
N SER A 156 -5.59 2.45 -7.90
CA SER A 156 -6.08 2.15 -6.54
C SER A 156 -6.24 3.41 -5.70
N ASP A 157 -7.33 3.44 -4.90
CA ASP A 157 -7.65 4.56 -4.02
C ASP A 157 -6.61 4.76 -2.91
N THR A 158 -6.61 5.94 -2.29
CA THR A 158 -5.71 6.27 -1.17
C THR A 158 -6.49 6.39 0.15
N PRO A 159 -6.45 5.40 1.05
CA PRO A 159 -7.00 5.52 2.41
C PRO A 159 -6.07 6.36 3.30
N SER A 160 -6.18 7.70 3.21
CA SER A 160 -5.23 8.60 3.86
C SER A 160 -5.40 8.76 5.38
N ASP A 161 -6.43 8.13 5.95
CA ASP A 161 -6.76 8.14 7.38
C ASP A 161 -6.05 7.06 8.19
N ILE A 162 -5.36 6.12 7.53
CA ILE A 162 -4.66 5.00 8.17
C ILE A 162 -3.19 4.91 7.74
N PRO A 163 -2.31 4.36 8.59
CA PRO A 163 -0.92 4.12 8.21
C PRO A 163 -0.81 3.03 7.13
N PHE A 164 0.11 3.22 6.20
CA PHE A 164 0.44 2.24 5.15
C PHE A 164 1.45 1.24 5.71
N ASP A 165 0.95 0.41 6.61
CA ASP A 165 1.72 -0.62 7.31
C ASP A 165 1.40 -2.03 6.79
N ILE A 166 2.04 -3.04 7.38
CA ILE A 166 1.83 -4.43 6.97
C ILE A 166 0.39 -4.91 7.14
N ARG A 167 -0.39 -4.33 8.07
CA ARG A 167 -1.79 -4.72 8.28
C ARG A 167 -2.64 -4.26 7.10
N LEU A 168 -2.42 -3.04 6.61
CA LEU A 168 -3.11 -2.53 5.42
C LEU A 168 -2.75 -3.36 4.19
N TYR A 169 -1.46 -3.59 3.93
CA TYR A 169 -1.02 -4.37 2.77
C TYR A 169 -1.48 -5.83 2.81
N THR A 170 -1.45 -6.46 3.99
CA THR A 170 -2.02 -7.82 4.16
C THR A 170 -3.52 -7.83 3.89
N SER A 171 -4.27 -6.85 4.39
CA SER A 171 -5.70 -6.73 4.11
C SER A 171 -5.96 -6.53 2.62
N GLN A 172 -5.11 -5.74 1.95
CA GLN A 172 -5.18 -5.54 0.52
C GLN A 172 -4.98 -6.85 -0.26
N ILE A 173 -3.95 -7.64 0.07
CA ILE A 173 -3.72 -8.97 -0.52
C ILE A 173 -4.96 -9.86 -0.34
N LEU A 174 -5.53 -9.91 0.86
CA LEU A 174 -6.70 -10.76 1.13
C LEU A 174 -7.94 -10.32 0.34
N CYS A 175 -8.19 -9.01 0.22
CA CYS A 175 -9.26 -8.48 -0.62
C CYS A 175 -9.06 -8.81 -2.11
N VAL A 176 -7.83 -8.70 -2.59
CA VAL A 176 -7.47 -8.99 -3.98
C VAL A 176 -7.67 -10.48 -4.29
N LEU A 177 -7.17 -11.38 -3.45
CA LEU A 177 -7.38 -12.83 -3.60
C LEU A 177 -8.86 -13.21 -3.54
N ALA A 178 -9.62 -12.59 -2.64
CA ALA A 178 -11.07 -12.83 -2.50
C ALA A 178 -11.89 -12.29 -3.68
N SER A 179 -11.33 -11.39 -4.49
CA SER A 179 -12.01 -10.83 -5.66
C SER A 179 -11.96 -11.71 -6.90
N SER A 180 -11.16 -12.79 -6.87
CA SER A 180 -11.04 -13.69 -8.01
C SER A 180 -12.33 -14.48 -8.25
N PRO A 181 -12.72 -14.72 -9.51
CA PRO A 181 -13.83 -15.61 -9.83
C PRO A 181 -13.52 -17.09 -9.51
N ILE A 182 -12.24 -17.44 -9.30
CA ILE A 182 -11.80 -18.79 -8.93
C ILE A 182 -11.10 -18.76 -7.57
N PRO A 183 -11.09 -19.87 -6.82
CA PRO A 183 -10.50 -19.86 -5.49
C PRO A 183 -8.96 -19.86 -5.53
N TRP A 184 -8.34 -18.95 -4.76
CA TRP A 184 -6.89 -18.88 -4.58
C TRP A 184 -6.43 -19.56 -3.29
N TYR A 185 -6.56 -20.89 -3.18
CA TYR A 185 -6.29 -21.62 -1.92
C TYR A 185 -4.80 -21.66 -1.53
N SER A 186 -3.94 -21.92 -2.52
CA SER A 186 -2.49 -21.96 -2.37
C SER A 186 -1.86 -21.39 -3.64
N PHE A 187 -0.88 -20.49 -3.51
CA PHE A 187 -0.31 -19.78 -4.66
C PHE A 187 1.17 -19.44 -4.44
N HIS A 188 1.90 -19.16 -5.50
CA HIS A 188 3.23 -18.57 -5.45
C HIS A 188 3.11 -17.06 -5.22
N ILE A 189 3.88 -16.52 -4.28
CA ILE A 189 3.94 -15.08 -4.07
C ILE A 189 5.30 -14.53 -4.50
N LEU A 190 5.29 -13.51 -5.35
CA LEU A 190 6.49 -12.84 -5.81
C LEU A 190 6.38 -11.34 -5.55
N GLY A 191 7.39 -10.79 -4.89
CA GLY A 191 7.44 -9.39 -4.54
C GLY A 191 8.73 -8.70 -4.96
N TYR A 192 8.60 -7.55 -5.61
CA TYR A 192 9.71 -6.67 -5.96
C TYR A 192 9.85 -5.51 -4.96
N SER A 193 11.05 -5.27 -4.43
CA SER A 193 11.32 -4.12 -3.54
C SER A 193 10.38 -4.08 -2.33
N LEU A 194 9.52 -3.07 -2.22
CA LEU A 194 8.45 -3.02 -1.22
C LEU A 194 7.57 -4.29 -1.25
N GLY A 195 7.17 -4.75 -2.45
CA GLY A 195 6.44 -5.99 -2.62
C GLY A 195 7.20 -7.17 -2.02
N GLY A 196 8.53 -7.21 -2.11
CA GLY A 196 9.36 -8.24 -1.49
C GLY A 196 9.28 -8.21 0.04
N ALA A 197 9.33 -7.02 0.65
CA ALA A 197 9.15 -6.86 2.09
C ALA A 197 7.76 -7.35 2.56
N ILE A 198 6.72 -7.01 1.79
CA ILE A 198 5.34 -7.43 2.05
C ILE A 198 5.18 -8.95 1.83
N ALA A 199 5.80 -9.53 0.81
CA ALA A 199 5.77 -10.98 0.54
C ALA A 199 6.41 -11.77 1.68
N ALA A 200 7.59 -11.36 2.14
CA ALA A 200 8.26 -11.96 3.29
C ALA A 200 7.40 -11.86 4.56
N ALA A 201 6.75 -10.72 4.76
CA ALA A 201 5.85 -10.53 5.90
C ALA A 201 4.60 -11.41 5.81
N PHE A 202 3.96 -11.48 4.64
CA PHE A 202 2.80 -12.33 4.40
C PHE A 202 3.16 -13.80 4.65
N ALA A 203 4.33 -14.25 4.16
CA ALA A 203 4.82 -15.61 4.41
C ALA A 203 5.09 -15.91 5.88
N ALA A 204 5.51 -14.92 6.68
CA ALA A 204 5.73 -15.10 8.11
C ALA A 204 4.44 -15.39 8.90
N TYR A 205 3.28 -14.90 8.42
CA TYR A 205 1.98 -15.03 9.09
C TYR A 205 1.03 -16.03 8.42
N PHE A 206 1.08 -16.16 7.09
CA PHE A 206 0.19 -16.99 6.28
C PHE A 206 0.95 -18.03 5.44
N PRO A 207 1.95 -18.76 5.98
CA PRO A 207 2.75 -19.67 5.17
C PRO A 207 1.93 -20.83 4.57
N HIS A 208 0.81 -21.18 5.20
CA HIS A 208 -0.13 -22.22 4.76
C HIS A 208 -0.88 -21.87 3.46
N ARG A 209 -0.81 -20.62 3.01
CA ARG A 209 -1.42 -20.14 1.75
C ARG A 209 -0.45 -20.15 0.59
N LEU A 210 0.82 -20.49 0.82
CA LEU A 210 1.88 -20.26 -0.14
C LEU A 210 2.47 -21.57 -0.64
N LEU A 211 2.74 -21.66 -1.93
CA LEU A 211 3.51 -22.74 -2.55
C LEU A 211 5.00 -22.38 -2.57
N SER A 212 5.33 -21.12 -2.87
CA SER A 212 6.69 -20.59 -2.76
C SER A 212 6.69 -19.09 -2.46
N VAL A 213 7.87 -18.55 -2.11
CA VAL A 213 8.11 -17.12 -1.93
C VAL A 213 9.33 -16.73 -2.76
N THR A 214 9.13 -15.80 -3.70
CA THR A 214 10.21 -15.21 -4.49
C THR A 214 10.35 -13.73 -4.15
N LEU A 215 11.55 -13.32 -3.76
CA LEU A 215 11.88 -11.97 -3.33
C LEU A 215 12.88 -11.35 -4.31
N VAL A 216 12.49 -10.29 -5.02
CA VAL A 216 13.32 -9.64 -6.03
C VAL A 216 13.73 -8.27 -5.52
N CYS A 217 15.04 -8.04 -5.35
CA CYS A 217 15.61 -6.87 -4.69
C CYS A 217 14.75 -6.37 -3.51
N PRO A 218 14.44 -7.22 -2.51
CA PRO A 218 13.41 -6.92 -1.51
C PRO A 218 13.83 -5.81 -0.53
N GLY A 219 12.84 -5.18 0.09
CA GLY A 219 13.01 -4.48 1.37
C GLY A 219 12.97 -5.44 2.57
N GLY A 220 13.18 -4.91 3.77
CA GLY A 220 13.10 -5.62 5.03
C GLY A 220 14.43 -5.65 5.76
N LEU A 221 15.47 -6.18 5.12
CA LEU A 221 16.82 -6.25 5.67
C LEU A 221 17.70 -5.05 5.30
N ILE A 222 17.14 -4.01 4.67
CA ILE A 222 17.88 -2.77 4.40
C ILE A 222 18.29 -2.17 5.75
N ARG A 223 19.60 -2.03 5.94
CA ARG A 223 20.18 -1.55 7.20
C ARG A 223 19.84 -0.07 7.40
N PRO A 224 19.38 0.35 8.59
CA PRO A 224 19.06 1.75 8.87
C PRO A 224 20.23 2.73 8.70
N SER A 225 21.48 2.24 8.66
CA SER A 225 22.69 3.02 8.40
C SER A 225 22.72 3.62 7.00
N HIS A 226 22.04 3.01 6.03
CA HIS A 226 21.93 3.52 4.65
C HIS A 226 20.96 4.69 4.52
N ILE A 227 20.14 4.95 5.54
CA ILE A 227 19.23 6.09 5.55
C ILE A 227 20.03 7.33 5.99
N SER A 228 20.34 8.19 5.02
CA SER A 228 21.04 9.45 5.30
C SER A 228 20.31 10.28 6.38
N LEU A 229 21.06 11.03 7.19
CA LEU A 229 20.47 11.90 8.23
C LEU A 229 19.42 12.87 7.66
N ARG A 230 19.65 13.36 6.43
CA ARG A 230 18.70 14.21 5.70
C ARG A 230 17.39 13.47 5.41
N SER A 231 17.48 12.24 4.91
CA SER A 231 16.30 11.41 4.67
C SER A 231 15.59 11.05 5.98
N ARG A 232 16.33 10.69 7.04
CA ARG A 232 15.75 10.45 8.36
C ARG A 232 14.95 11.66 8.84
N LEU A 233 15.51 12.86 8.72
CA LEU A 233 14.84 14.11 9.11
C LEU A 233 13.57 14.35 8.27
N LEU A 234 13.66 14.14 6.96
CA LEU A 234 12.55 14.35 6.02
C LEU A 234 11.35 13.44 6.31
N TYR A 235 11.60 12.17 6.64
CA TYR A 235 10.55 11.21 6.95
C TYR A 235 10.17 11.17 8.43
N THR A 236 10.82 11.91 9.33
CA THR A 236 10.39 11.98 10.74
C THR A 236 9.14 12.85 10.87
N LYS A 237 8.07 12.27 11.43
CA LYS A 237 6.81 13.00 11.66
C LYS A 237 7.02 14.13 12.66
N GLY A 238 6.53 15.33 12.31
CA GLY A 238 6.50 16.48 13.20
C GLY A 238 7.77 17.34 13.24
N VAL A 239 8.84 16.98 12.51
CA VAL A 239 10.06 17.80 12.47
C VAL A 239 9.97 18.90 11.42
N LEU A 240 9.48 18.58 10.22
CA LEU A 240 9.22 19.55 9.15
C LEU A 240 7.71 19.73 8.96
N PRO A 241 7.25 20.93 8.53
CA PRO A 241 5.85 21.12 8.14
C PRO A 241 5.45 20.12 7.05
N GLU A 242 4.33 19.40 7.24
CA GLU A 242 3.91 18.32 6.32
C GLU A 242 3.75 18.80 4.87
N GLY A 243 3.29 20.05 4.65
CA GLY A 243 3.21 20.62 3.30
C GLY A 243 4.58 20.73 2.60
N TRP A 244 5.65 21.03 3.36
CA TRP A 244 7.01 21.12 2.83
C TRP A 244 7.57 19.74 2.51
N VAL A 245 7.34 18.75 3.39
CA VAL A 245 7.73 17.36 3.15
C VAL A 245 7.08 16.86 1.86
N LYS A 246 5.76 17.04 1.71
CA LYS A 246 5.03 16.64 0.50
C LYS A 246 5.59 17.32 -0.75
N TRP A 247 5.91 18.60 -0.69
CA TRP A 247 6.50 19.32 -1.82
C TRP A 247 7.89 18.76 -2.21
N LEU A 248 8.76 18.51 -1.23
CA LEU A 248 10.09 17.91 -1.46
C LEU A 248 9.99 16.50 -2.06
N ILE A 249 9.13 15.66 -1.49
CA ILE A 249 8.92 14.29 -1.97
C ILE A 249 8.32 14.29 -3.38
N ARG A 250 7.31 15.14 -3.63
CA ARG A 250 6.74 15.30 -4.98
C ARG A 250 7.80 15.72 -6.01
N ARG A 251 8.78 16.53 -5.61
CA ARG A 251 9.90 16.92 -6.48
C ARG A 251 10.88 15.77 -6.69
N ARG A 252 11.14 14.93 -5.67
CA ARG A 252 12.02 13.75 -5.77
C ARG A 252 11.43 12.65 -6.64
N LEU A 253 10.13 12.40 -6.54
CA LEU A 253 9.44 11.37 -7.32
C LEU A 253 9.27 11.74 -8.81
N ARG A 254 9.49 13.01 -9.19
CA ARG A 254 9.37 13.41 -10.59
C ARG A 254 10.47 12.72 -11.40
N PRO A 255 10.11 11.97 -12.45
CA PRO A 255 11.07 11.37 -13.36
C PRO A 255 12.03 12.42 -13.90
N SER A 256 13.32 12.14 -13.83
CA SER A 256 14.41 13.00 -14.27
C SER A 256 15.46 12.11 -14.91
N PRO A 257 16.13 12.52 -16.01
CA PRO A 257 17.25 11.74 -16.55
C PRO A 257 18.29 11.54 -15.45
N GLY A 258 18.44 10.32 -14.93
CA GLY A 258 19.24 10.03 -13.75
C GLY A 258 18.60 9.04 -12.75
N PRO A 259 19.17 8.91 -11.54
CA PRO A 259 18.94 7.77 -10.65
C PRO A 259 17.50 7.66 -10.11
N SER A 260 17.03 6.42 -9.91
CA SER A 260 15.74 6.13 -9.24
C SER A 260 15.75 6.66 -7.81
N ALA A 261 14.87 7.62 -7.51
CA ALA A 261 14.75 8.28 -6.22
C ALA A 261 13.74 7.60 -5.26
N ASP A 262 13.31 6.38 -5.59
CA ASP A 262 12.14 5.72 -4.99
C ASP A 262 12.41 5.11 -3.61
N VAL A 263 13.66 5.06 -3.17
CA VAL A 263 14.02 4.66 -1.80
C VAL A 263 15.10 5.60 -1.27
N PRO A 264 14.95 6.17 -0.06
CA PRO A 264 15.95 7.06 0.51
C PRO A 264 17.24 6.31 0.93
N VAL A 265 18.16 6.16 -0.03
CA VAL A 265 19.56 5.76 0.17
C VAL A 265 20.48 6.98 0.05
N ASP A 266 21.77 6.83 0.36
CA ASP A 266 22.74 7.92 0.30
C ASP A 266 22.82 8.53 -1.13
N ASP A 267 22.76 9.87 -1.22
CA ASP A 267 22.64 10.64 -2.48
C ASP A 267 23.96 10.61 -3.32
N THR A 268 24.92 9.75 -2.97
CA THR A 268 26.29 9.71 -3.50
C THR A 268 26.58 8.50 -4.40
N ALA A 269 25.62 7.59 -4.58
CA ALA A 269 25.79 6.41 -5.42
C ALA A 269 25.82 6.81 -6.91
N ASP A 270 26.95 6.54 -7.57
CA ASP A 270 27.16 6.69 -9.01
C ASP A 270 26.51 5.48 -9.71
N VAL A 271 25.34 5.67 -10.33
CA VAL A 271 24.51 4.58 -10.88
C VAL A 271 24.25 4.83 -12.36
N SER A 272 24.65 3.87 -13.19
CA SER A 272 24.73 3.97 -14.65
C SER A 272 23.46 3.56 -15.40
N VAL A 273 22.32 3.37 -14.72
CA VAL A 273 21.09 2.86 -15.36
C VAL A 273 19.90 3.80 -15.13
N ASP A 274 19.30 4.24 -16.23
CA ASP A 274 18.14 5.15 -16.25
C ASP A 274 16.83 4.33 -16.09
N PHE A 275 16.42 4.14 -14.83
CA PHE A 275 15.19 3.44 -14.42
C PHE A 275 13.96 3.95 -15.17
N ASP A 276 13.91 5.25 -15.46
CA ASP A 276 12.77 5.90 -16.10
C ASP A 276 12.59 5.46 -17.56
N GLN A 277 13.63 4.95 -18.21
CA GLN A 277 13.61 4.55 -19.62
C GLN A 277 13.16 3.10 -19.85
N VAL A 278 12.99 2.32 -18.80
CA VAL A 278 12.62 0.90 -18.92
C VAL A 278 11.20 0.78 -19.49
N VAL A 279 11.04 -0.09 -20.50
CA VAL A 279 9.77 -0.36 -21.19
C VAL A 279 8.94 -1.35 -20.37
N LEU A 280 7.66 -1.03 -20.14
CA LEU A 280 6.77 -1.78 -19.26
C LEU A 280 6.17 -3.04 -19.89
N SER A 281 6.01 -3.04 -21.22
CA SER A 281 5.46 -4.17 -21.96
C SER A 281 6.07 -4.24 -23.37
N LYS A 282 6.41 -5.44 -23.84
CA LYS A 282 6.83 -5.67 -25.24
C LYS A 282 5.71 -5.36 -26.23
N ASP A 283 4.45 -5.55 -25.85
CA ASP A 283 3.27 -5.33 -26.70
C ASP A 283 2.84 -3.86 -26.74
N THR A 284 3.28 -3.06 -25.75
CA THR A 284 3.02 -1.62 -25.67
C THR A 284 4.35 -0.87 -25.66
N SER A 285 5.05 -0.93 -26.80
CA SER A 285 6.44 -0.47 -26.96
C SER A 285 6.67 1.03 -26.67
N SER A 286 5.63 1.81 -26.39
CA SER A 286 5.71 3.24 -26.05
C SER A 286 5.65 3.54 -24.54
N LEU A 287 5.19 2.61 -23.70
CA LEU A 287 4.95 2.90 -22.28
C LEU A 287 6.22 2.64 -21.43
N ARG A 288 6.84 3.72 -20.97
CA ARG A 288 8.01 3.68 -20.09
C ARG A 288 7.61 3.84 -18.62
N VAL A 289 8.47 3.36 -17.72
CA VAL A 289 8.30 3.54 -16.26
C VAL A 289 8.20 5.02 -15.92
N GLY A 290 9.11 5.85 -16.44
CA GLY A 290 9.13 7.28 -16.17
C GLY A 290 7.85 7.98 -16.62
N ASP A 291 7.31 7.65 -17.80
CA ASP A 291 6.07 8.26 -18.29
C ASP A 291 4.88 7.89 -17.40
N THR A 292 4.81 6.62 -16.99
CA THR A 292 3.78 6.11 -16.08
C THR A 292 3.86 6.77 -14.71
N MET A 293 5.05 6.92 -14.15
CA MET A 293 5.27 7.63 -12.87
C MET A 293 4.92 9.11 -12.97
N ARG A 294 5.28 9.77 -14.07
CA ARG A 294 4.92 11.17 -14.33
C ARG A 294 3.41 11.33 -14.36
N ARG A 295 2.71 10.47 -15.11
CA ARG A 295 1.24 10.48 -15.19
C ARG A 295 0.61 10.23 -13.82
N GLN A 296 1.10 9.24 -13.07
CA GLN A 296 0.60 8.92 -11.73
C GLN A 296 0.74 10.09 -10.74
N LEU A 297 1.85 10.82 -10.78
CA LEU A 297 2.03 12.03 -9.95
C LEU A 297 1.01 13.13 -10.27
N VAL A 298 0.54 13.20 -11.51
CA VAL A 298 -0.45 14.19 -11.95
C VAL A 298 -1.88 13.71 -11.63
N SER A 299 -2.20 12.45 -11.93
CA SER A 299 -3.55 11.89 -11.83
C SER A 299 -3.93 11.39 -10.43
N ASN A 300 -2.96 11.02 -9.59
CA ASN A 300 -3.19 10.52 -8.24
C ASN A 300 -2.72 11.53 -7.17
N PRO A 301 -3.64 12.32 -6.58
CA PRO A 301 -3.29 13.29 -5.53
C PRO A 301 -2.86 12.62 -4.23
N GLY A 302 -3.20 11.34 -4.02
CA GLY A 302 -2.84 10.57 -2.82
C GLY A 302 -1.47 9.90 -2.88
N LEU A 303 -0.82 9.82 -4.06
CA LEU A 303 0.45 9.13 -4.24
C LEU A 303 1.54 9.55 -3.24
N VAL A 304 1.73 10.86 -3.09
CA VAL A 304 2.77 11.39 -2.19
C VAL A 304 2.48 11.03 -0.72
N ASP A 305 1.21 11.03 -0.33
CA ASP A 305 0.79 10.70 1.04
C ASP A 305 0.95 9.20 1.31
N ALA A 306 0.53 8.36 0.36
CA ALA A 306 0.74 6.92 0.40
C ALA A 306 2.22 6.57 0.47
N TYR A 307 3.05 7.22 -0.34
CA TYR A 307 4.49 7.02 -0.38
C TYR A 307 5.15 7.38 0.96
N ILE A 308 4.89 8.57 1.49
CA ILE A 308 5.44 9.02 2.79
C ILE A 308 4.99 8.07 3.90
N SER A 309 3.71 7.71 3.93
CA SER A 309 3.18 6.78 4.93
C SER A 309 3.82 5.41 4.83
N THR A 310 4.09 4.93 3.62
CA THR A 310 4.75 3.64 3.37
C THR A 310 6.19 3.64 3.86
N ILE A 311 7.00 4.65 3.51
CA ILE A 311 8.38 4.78 4.01
C ILE A 311 8.43 4.81 5.55
N ARG A 312 7.43 5.44 6.18
CA ARG A 312 7.36 5.57 7.65
C ARG A 312 6.90 4.29 8.37
N ASN A 313 6.01 3.50 7.76
CA ASN A 313 5.26 2.47 8.49
C ASN A 313 5.37 1.06 7.91
N ALA A 314 5.83 0.89 6.67
CA ALA A 314 5.98 -0.43 6.05
C ALA A 314 7.29 -1.11 6.50
N PRO A 315 7.39 -2.45 6.45
CA PRO A 315 8.55 -3.20 6.96
C PRO A 315 9.73 -3.16 5.97
N ILE A 316 10.18 -1.97 5.56
CA ILE A 316 11.26 -1.79 4.56
C ILE A 316 12.65 -1.85 5.19
N TYR A 317 12.80 -1.42 6.44
CA TYR A 317 14.11 -1.24 7.08
C TYR A 317 14.21 -2.02 8.40
N GLY A 318 15.40 -2.57 8.66
CA GLY A 318 15.78 -3.09 9.98
C GLY A 318 14.87 -4.19 10.54
N GLN A 319 14.35 -5.08 9.71
CA GLN A 319 13.43 -6.15 10.12
C GLN A 319 14.14 -7.45 10.56
N HIS A 320 15.45 -7.38 10.83
CA HIS A 320 16.31 -8.51 11.14
C HIS A 320 15.84 -9.33 12.34
N ASP A 321 15.34 -8.68 13.40
CA ASP A 321 15.12 -9.31 14.71
C ASP A 321 13.68 -9.80 14.98
N ASP A 322 12.70 -9.33 14.22
CA ASP A 322 11.28 -9.68 14.45
C ASP A 322 10.71 -10.48 13.27
N LEU A 323 10.41 -9.77 12.17
CA LEU A 323 9.68 -10.33 11.04
C LEU A 323 10.46 -11.46 10.35
N TRP A 324 11.74 -11.23 10.09
CA TRP A 324 12.59 -12.20 9.38
C TRP A 324 12.98 -13.39 10.26
N ARG A 325 13.11 -13.20 11.58
CA ARG A 325 13.25 -14.33 12.52
C ARG A 325 11.99 -15.18 12.56
N ARG A 326 10.80 -14.57 12.54
CA ARG A 326 9.53 -15.31 12.43
C ARG A 326 9.48 -16.12 11.14
N LEU A 327 9.83 -15.51 10.00
CA LEU A 327 9.89 -16.22 8.73
C LEU A 327 10.89 -17.38 8.79
N SER A 328 12.10 -17.16 9.33
CA SER A 328 13.10 -18.20 9.55
C SER A 328 12.54 -19.39 10.33
N ALA A 329 11.85 -19.13 11.44
CA ALA A 329 11.22 -20.18 12.23
C ALA A 329 10.16 -20.97 11.44
N ARG A 330 9.34 -20.29 10.62
CA ARG A 330 8.36 -20.95 9.75
C ARG A 330 9.03 -21.86 8.73
N LEU A 331 10.09 -21.39 8.09
CA LEU A 331 10.82 -22.15 7.08
C LEU A 331 11.54 -23.35 7.70
N ALA A 332 12.20 -23.15 8.85
CA ALA A 332 12.90 -24.22 9.56
C ALA A 332 11.95 -25.35 10.02
N GLU A 333 10.76 -25.00 10.49
CA GLU A 333 9.72 -25.96 10.87
C GLU A 333 9.37 -26.94 9.74
N ARG A 334 9.31 -26.45 8.49
CA ARG A 334 9.02 -27.26 7.29
C ARG A 334 10.16 -28.21 6.92
N ARG A 335 11.41 -27.81 7.15
CA ARG A 335 12.59 -28.62 6.82
C ARG A 335 12.86 -29.75 7.82
N VAL A 336 12.47 -29.56 9.09
CA VAL A 336 12.84 -30.49 10.18
C VAL A 336 11.68 -31.41 10.58
N SER A 337 10.43 -30.99 10.38
CA SER A 337 9.27 -31.80 10.78
C SER A 337 9.11 -33.05 9.90
N ARG A 338 8.81 -34.20 10.53
CA ARG A 338 8.41 -35.42 9.81
C ARG A 338 7.05 -35.28 9.14
N GLU A 339 6.18 -34.44 9.70
CA GLU A 339 4.88 -34.05 9.16
C GLU A 339 4.88 -32.52 9.06
N PRO A 340 5.39 -31.94 7.97
CA PRO A 340 5.50 -30.49 7.83
C PRO A 340 4.11 -29.84 7.81
N PRO A 341 3.93 -28.67 8.46
CA PRO A 341 2.70 -27.90 8.32
C PRO A 341 2.42 -27.52 6.86
N PRO A 342 1.16 -27.28 6.47
CA PRO A 342 0.81 -26.94 5.09
C PRO A 342 1.54 -25.68 4.60
N GLY A 343 1.76 -25.65 3.28
CA GLY A 343 2.36 -24.54 2.54
C GLY A 343 3.87 -24.37 2.73
N LEU A 344 4.53 -23.76 1.74
CA LEU A 344 5.98 -23.63 1.60
C LEU A 344 6.71 -24.97 1.76
N PRO A 345 6.38 -26.00 0.97
CA PRO A 345 6.92 -27.35 1.14
C PRO A 345 8.45 -27.40 1.15
N LEU A 346 9.10 -26.59 0.30
CA LEU A 346 10.57 -26.53 0.23
C LEU A 346 11.22 -25.92 1.48
N GLY A 347 10.45 -25.24 2.32
CA GLY A 347 10.96 -24.55 3.50
C GLY A 347 12.09 -23.57 3.18
N ARG A 348 12.11 -22.94 2.00
CA ARG A 348 13.11 -21.93 1.60
C ARG A 348 12.46 -20.77 0.87
N VAL A 349 13.16 -19.64 0.77
CA VAL A 349 12.78 -18.52 -0.11
C VAL A 349 13.73 -18.43 -1.30
N CYS A 350 13.21 -18.08 -2.47
CA CYS A 350 14.04 -17.71 -3.62
C CYS A 350 14.35 -16.21 -3.53
N LEU A 351 15.62 -15.84 -3.43
CA LEU A 351 16.11 -14.47 -3.33
C LEU A 351 16.85 -14.11 -4.63
N ILE A 352 16.35 -13.12 -5.35
CA ILE A 352 16.95 -12.63 -6.60
C ILE A 352 17.45 -11.20 -6.37
N LEU A 353 18.76 -11.00 -6.48
CA LEU A 353 19.42 -9.71 -6.25
C LEU A 353 20.04 -9.18 -7.55
N ALA A 354 20.16 -7.86 -7.66
CA ALA A 354 20.91 -7.25 -8.75
C ALA A 354 22.39 -7.08 -8.39
N GLU A 355 23.26 -7.14 -9.39
CA GLU A 355 24.70 -6.99 -9.19
C GLU A 355 25.08 -5.59 -8.71
N ASN A 356 24.43 -4.55 -9.24
CA ASN A 356 24.74 -3.14 -9.02
C ASN A 356 23.52 -2.38 -8.47
N ASP A 357 22.91 -2.90 -7.40
CA ASP A 357 21.77 -2.26 -6.74
C ASP A 357 22.24 -1.28 -5.63
N PRO A 358 21.98 0.03 -5.77
CA PRO A 358 22.36 1.03 -4.77
C PRO A 358 21.47 1.02 -3.52
N VAL A 359 20.26 0.44 -3.61
CA VAL A 359 19.26 0.40 -2.54
C VAL A 359 19.40 -0.89 -1.73
N VAL A 360 19.47 -2.01 -2.45
CA VAL A 360 19.50 -3.37 -1.90
C VAL A 360 20.90 -3.92 -2.14
N VAL A 361 21.83 -3.50 -1.28
CA VAL A 361 23.25 -3.86 -1.40
C VAL A 361 23.39 -5.39 -1.34
N LYS A 362 23.74 -5.98 -2.49
CA LYS A 362 23.80 -7.43 -2.71
C LYS A 362 24.55 -8.17 -1.61
N ASP A 363 25.77 -7.77 -1.32
CA ASP A 363 26.64 -8.50 -0.39
C ASP A 363 26.10 -8.47 1.05
N GLU A 364 25.51 -7.35 1.46
CA GLU A 364 24.84 -7.24 2.76
C GLU A 364 23.59 -8.12 2.82
N TRP A 365 22.80 -8.14 1.75
CA TRP A 365 21.61 -8.97 1.66
C TRP A 365 21.94 -10.45 1.71
N ILE A 366 22.96 -10.90 0.98
CA ILE A 366 23.46 -12.28 1.04
C ILE A 366 23.89 -12.64 2.46
N GLN A 367 24.65 -11.76 3.11
CA GLN A 367 25.13 -11.96 4.47
C GLN A 367 23.96 -12.06 5.47
N ASP A 368 23.07 -11.07 5.45
CA ASP A 368 21.98 -10.95 6.41
C ASP A 368 20.93 -12.04 6.20
N SER A 369 20.58 -12.39 4.95
CA SER A 369 19.62 -13.45 4.65
C SER A 369 20.13 -14.82 5.06
N ARG A 370 21.41 -15.14 4.79
CA ARG A 370 22.03 -16.40 5.25
C ARG A 370 22.12 -16.46 6.76
N HIS A 371 22.49 -15.36 7.41
CA HIS A 371 22.57 -15.31 8.87
C HIS A 371 21.22 -15.59 9.54
N ILE A 372 20.12 -15.05 8.99
CA ILE A 372 18.79 -15.16 9.61
C ILE A 372 18.07 -16.45 9.19
N LEU A 373 18.06 -16.79 7.90
CA LEU A 373 17.28 -17.92 7.37
C LEU A 373 18.06 -19.25 7.38
N GLY A 374 19.39 -19.18 7.51
CA GLY A 374 20.31 -20.31 7.34
C GLY A 374 20.57 -20.64 5.87
N GLU A 375 21.65 -21.38 5.59
CA GLU A 375 22.07 -21.75 4.22
C GLU A 375 20.98 -22.49 3.44
N PHE A 376 20.16 -23.30 4.12
CA PHE A 376 19.06 -24.04 3.49
C PHE A 376 17.73 -23.30 3.49
N GLY A 377 17.65 -22.12 4.13
CA GLY A 377 16.43 -21.32 4.18
C GLY A 377 16.31 -20.29 3.08
N VAL A 378 17.36 -20.10 2.28
CA VAL A 378 17.39 -19.15 1.18
C VAL A 378 18.18 -19.69 0.00
N GLU A 379 17.58 -19.63 -1.18
CA GLU A 379 18.22 -19.90 -2.46
C GLU A 379 18.50 -18.57 -3.14
N ILE A 380 19.77 -18.27 -3.43
CA ILE A 380 20.19 -16.94 -3.87
C ILE A 380 20.60 -16.96 -5.34
N HIS A 381 20.05 -16.03 -6.12
CA HIS A 381 20.39 -15.76 -7.51
C HIS A 381 20.80 -14.30 -7.67
N VAL A 382 21.80 -14.04 -8.52
CA VAL A 382 22.26 -12.69 -8.83
C VAL A 382 22.15 -12.45 -10.33
N LEU A 383 21.51 -11.35 -10.70
CA LEU A 383 21.36 -10.92 -12.09
C LEU A 383 22.15 -9.63 -12.38
N PRO A 384 22.75 -9.48 -13.57
CA PRO A 384 23.39 -8.23 -13.95
C PRO A 384 22.35 -7.11 -14.13
N GLY A 385 22.55 -5.96 -13.49
CA GLY A 385 21.62 -4.82 -13.53
C GLY A 385 21.59 -4.07 -12.20
N GLY A 386 20.71 -3.07 -12.09
CA GLY A 386 20.45 -2.32 -10.87
C GLY A 386 19.11 -2.68 -10.21
N HIS A 387 18.55 -1.77 -9.42
CA HIS A 387 17.29 -1.99 -8.72
C HIS A 387 16.12 -2.33 -9.66
N GLU A 388 16.22 -1.99 -10.94
CA GLU A 388 15.20 -2.20 -11.98
C GLU A 388 15.06 -3.63 -12.50
N ILE A 389 15.89 -4.60 -12.07
CA ILE A 389 15.92 -5.95 -12.69
C ILE A 389 14.57 -6.66 -12.73
N ALA A 390 13.66 -6.39 -11.79
CA ALA A 390 12.31 -6.95 -11.81
C ALA A 390 11.48 -6.48 -13.02
N ILE A 391 11.79 -5.29 -13.53
CA ILE A 391 11.10 -4.65 -14.66
C ILE A 391 11.86 -4.95 -15.95
N SER A 392 13.16 -4.64 -15.98
CA SER A 392 14.00 -4.74 -17.18
C SER A 392 14.34 -6.19 -17.57
N ARG A 393 14.35 -7.10 -16.59
CA ARG A 393 14.65 -8.54 -16.76
C ARG A 393 13.52 -9.43 -16.23
N GLY A 394 12.28 -8.95 -16.30
CA GLY A 394 11.11 -9.65 -15.78
C GLY A 394 11.00 -11.12 -16.23
N GLU A 395 11.31 -11.42 -17.50
CA GLU A 395 11.29 -12.80 -18.02
C GLU A 395 12.33 -13.71 -17.35
N ALA A 396 13.57 -13.23 -17.21
CA ALA A 396 14.63 -13.98 -16.56
C ALA A 396 14.35 -14.19 -15.06
N VAL A 397 13.72 -13.22 -14.41
CA VAL A 397 13.27 -13.33 -13.02
C VAL A 397 12.18 -14.40 -12.88
N ALA A 398 11.19 -14.40 -13.79
CA ALA A 398 10.16 -15.44 -13.81
C ALA A 398 10.76 -16.84 -14.04
N ASP A 399 11.71 -16.98 -14.97
CA ASP A 399 12.40 -18.25 -15.24
C ASP A 399 13.15 -18.77 -14.01
N ILE A 400 13.84 -17.89 -13.27
CA ILE A 400 14.50 -18.27 -12.02
C ILE A 400 13.48 -18.69 -10.97
N ALA A 401 12.39 -17.93 -10.84
CA ALA A 401 11.32 -18.25 -9.89
C ALA A 401 10.76 -19.64 -10.15
N MET A 402 10.36 -19.95 -11.39
CA MET A 402 9.81 -21.26 -11.77
C MET A 402 10.81 -22.40 -11.53
N ARG A 403 12.09 -22.22 -11.88
CA ARG A 403 13.15 -23.20 -11.56
C ARG A 403 13.28 -23.46 -10.06
N SER A 404 13.10 -22.43 -9.22
CA SER A 404 13.17 -22.58 -7.77
C SER A 404 11.97 -23.32 -7.15
N TRP A 405 10.87 -23.47 -7.89
CA TRP A 405 9.68 -24.20 -7.43
C TRP A 405 9.86 -25.71 -7.55
N GLU A 406 10.73 -26.16 -8.45
CA GLU A 406 11.05 -27.57 -8.61
C GLU A 406 11.83 -28.08 -7.39
N GLU A 407 11.42 -29.23 -6.85
CA GLU A 407 12.20 -29.96 -5.86
C GLU A 407 13.50 -30.45 -6.54
N ASP A 408 14.64 -30.30 -5.88
CA ASP A 408 15.89 -30.93 -6.32
C ASP A 408 15.69 -32.47 -6.28
N LEU A 409 15.23 -33.05 -7.40
CA LEU A 409 14.93 -34.49 -7.57
C LEU A 409 16.18 -35.37 -7.52
#